data_AF-A0A7L4Q211-F1
#
_entry.id   AF-A0A7L4Q211-F1
#
_cell.length_a   1.000
_cell.length_b   1.000
_cell.length_c   1.000
_cell.angle_alpha   90.00
_cell.angle_beta   90.00
_cell.angle_gamma   90.00
#
_symmetry.space_group_name_H-M   'P 1'
#
loop_
_entity.id
_entity.type
_entity.pdbx_description
1 polymer ?
#
loop_
_entity_poly.entity_id
_entity_poly.type
_entity_poly.pdbx_seq_one_letter_code
_entity_poly.pdbx_strand_id
1 'polypeptide(L)'
;MAIRVSFTMDSEMSDLIDKFAKEHGLDRNRAILELIDSGFTHVTGGHPVSLNHKRSFEEYKEILGSISEMKQSLKDLSEEVQLIHHIIDVEWGREMRPVPFQTRRWWEFWKTP
;
A
#
# COMPACT_ATOMS: atom_id res chain seq x y z
N MET A 1 15.62 -7.06 40.56
CA MET A 1 15.02 -5.82 40.02
C MET A 1 13.55 -6.10 39.78
N ALA A 2 12.62 -5.28 40.28
CA ALA A 2 11.20 -5.43 40.02
C ALA A 2 10.83 -4.54 38.82
N ILE A 3 10.42 -5.13 37.71
CA ILE A 3 9.92 -4.40 36.54
C ILE A 3 8.41 -4.33 36.68
N ARG A 4 7.86 -3.12 36.76
CA ARG A 4 6.42 -2.89 36.73
C ARG A 4 6.01 -2.53 35.30
N VAL A 5 5.13 -3.33 34.72
CA VAL A 5 4.56 -3.07 33.40
C VAL A 5 3.08 -2.74 33.58
N SER A 6 2.63 -1.66 32.96
CA SER A 6 1.22 -1.26 32.91
C SER A 6 0.86 -0.96 31.47
N PHE A 7 -0.23 -1.55 31.00
CA PHE A 7 -0.75 -1.30 29.65
C PHE A 7 -2.28 -1.22 29.72
N THR A 8 -2.85 -0.49 28.78
CA THR A 8 -4.30 -0.40 28.58
C THR A 8 -4.70 -1.40 27.51
N MET A 9 -5.80 -2.12 27.74
CA MET A 9 -6.36 -3.04 26.76
C MET A 9 -7.86 -2.83 26.63
N ASP A 10 -8.37 -3.20 25.47
CA ASP A 10 -9.80 -3.26 25.17
C ASP A 10 -10.51 -4.32 26.02
N SER A 11 -11.81 -4.11 26.25
CA SER A 11 -12.62 -4.99 27.09
C SER A 11 -12.70 -6.42 26.53
N GLU A 12 -12.78 -6.56 25.21
CA GLU A 12 -12.82 -7.87 24.55
C GLU A 12 -11.54 -8.66 24.81
N MET A 13 -10.37 -8.02 24.73
CA MET A 13 -9.10 -8.69 25.02
C MET A 13 -8.93 -9.02 26.51
N SER A 14 -9.47 -8.19 27.42
CA SER A 14 -9.52 -8.54 28.85
C SER A 14 -10.33 -9.81 29.10
N ASP A 15 -11.50 -9.93 28.47
CA ASP A 15 -12.38 -11.10 28.63
C ASP A 15 -11.75 -12.39 28.10
N LEU A 16 -11.00 -12.31 26.99
CA LEU A 16 -10.26 -13.44 26.43
C LEU A 16 -9.16 -13.93 27.39
N ILE A 17 -8.43 -13.01 28.00
CA ILE A 17 -7.40 -13.35 28.98
C ILE A 17 -8.01 -13.93 30.24
N ASP A 18 -9.14 -13.41 30.71
CA ASP A 18 -9.85 -13.95 31.87
C ASP A 18 -10.39 -15.36 31.62
N LYS A 19 -10.83 -15.67 30.39
CA LYS A 19 -11.19 -17.04 30.01
C LYS A 19 -9.99 -17.98 30.03
N PHE A 20 -8.87 -17.59 29.40
CA PHE A 20 -7.63 -18.35 29.41
C PHE A 20 -7.11 -18.58 30.84
N ALA A 21 -7.15 -17.54 31.68
CA ALA A 21 -6.75 -17.62 33.09
C ALA A 21 -7.61 -18.64 33.87
N LYS A 22 -8.92 -18.66 33.64
CA LYS A 22 -9.84 -19.65 34.25
C LYS A 22 -9.58 -21.07 33.77
N GLU A 23 -9.35 -21.26 32.47
CA GLU A 23 -9.07 -22.58 31.88
C GLU A 23 -7.78 -23.19 32.42
N HIS A 24 -6.77 -22.36 32.68
CA HIS A 24 -5.48 -22.78 33.20
C HIS A 24 -5.32 -22.64 34.72
N GLY A 25 -6.34 -22.16 35.43
CA GLY A 25 -6.33 -21.97 36.89
C GLY A 25 -5.29 -20.93 37.37
N LEU A 26 -4.99 -19.93 36.54
CA LEU A 26 -3.99 -18.90 36.79
C LEU A 26 -4.62 -17.58 37.24
N ASP A 27 -3.86 -16.76 37.98
CA ASP A 27 -4.20 -15.35 38.16
C ASP A 27 -4.06 -14.60 36.83
N ARG A 28 -4.88 -13.57 36.62
CA ARG A 28 -4.87 -12.77 35.38
C ARG A 28 -3.49 -12.23 35.03
N ASN A 29 -2.74 -11.73 36.03
CA ASN A 29 -1.41 -11.20 35.78
C ASN A 29 -0.42 -12.30 35.41
N ARG A 30 -0.57 -13.49 35.99
CA ARG A 30 0.26 -14.65 35.64
C ARG A 30 -0.05 -15.13 34.24
N ALA A 31 -1.33 -15.21 33.87
CA ALA A 31 -1.78 -15.57 32.53
C ALA A 31 -1.21 -14.62 31.46
N ILE A 32 -1.21 -13.31 31.71
CA ILE A 32 -0.60 -12.32 30.81
C ILE A 32 0.89 -12.62 30.59
N LEU A 33 1.63 -12.92 31.65
CA LEU A 33 3.07 -13.21 31.54
C LEU A 33 3.34 -14.49 30.75
N GLU A 34 2.55 -15.55 30.97
CA GLU A 34 2.66 -16.81 30.20
C GLU A 34 2.31 -16.61 28.72
N LEU A 35 1.31 -15.78 28.40
CA LEU A 35 0.97 -15.42 27.02
C LEU A 35 2.10 -14.61 26.34
N ILE A 36 2.77 -13.73 27.07
CA ILE A 36 3.92 -12.98 26.55
C ILE A 36 5.11 -13.92 26.31
N ASP A 37 5.42 -14.81 27.26
CA ASP A 37 6.56 -15.73 27.17
C ASP A 37 6.36 -16.78 26.07
N SER A 38 5.15 -17.33 25.96
CA SER A 38 4.77 -18.24 24.87
C SER A 38 4.82 -17.54 23.50
N GLY A 39 4.38 -16.28 23.41
CA GLY A 39 4.53 -15.48 22.20
C GLY A 39 5.98 -15.21 21.84
N PHE A 40 6.83 -14.91 22.83
CA PHE A 40 8.26 -14.67 22.62
C PHE A 40 8.99 -15.93 22.15
N THR A 41 8.74 -17.07 22.81
CA THR A 41 9.30 -18.38 22.42
C THR A 41 8.82 -18.83 21.05
N HIS A 42 7.57 -18.56 20.68
CA HIS A 42 7.02 -18.85 19.36
C HIS A 42 7.72 -18.02 18.25
N VAL A 43 7.90 -16.71 18.46
CA VAL A 43 8.60 -15.82 17.50
C VAL A 43 10.07 -16.21 17.34
N THR A 44 10.76 -16.44 18.47
CA THR A 44 12.19 -16.80 18.46
C THR A 44 12.44 -18.22 17.96
N GLY A 45 11.47 -19.12 18.11
CA GLY A 45 11.45 -20.48 17.56
C GLY A 45 11.18 -20.56 16.06
N GLY A 46 11.26 -19.45 15.33
CA GLY A 46 11.16 -19.42 13.86
C GLY A 46 9.73 -19.57 13.31
N HIS A 47 8.71 -19.52 14.17
CA HIS A 47 7.33 -19.52 13.71
C HIS A 47 6.93 -18.07 13.37
N PRO A 48 6.51 -17.79 12.12
CA PRO A 48 6.17 -16.44 11.71
C PRO A 48 4.91 -16.00 12.44
N VAL A 49 5.06 -15.11 13.41
CA VAL A 49 3.92 -14.38 13.99
C VAL A 49 3.62 -13.23 13.04
N SER A 50 2.43 -13.26 12.45
CA SER A 50 1.89 -12.16 11.65
C SER A 50 1.58 -10.98 12.58
N LEU A 51 2.59 -10.18 12.90
CA LEU A 51 2.43 -8.94 13.64
C LEU A 51 1.63 -7.95 12.77
N ASN A 52 0.42 -7.63 13.24
CA ASN A 52 -0.45 -6.53 12.80
C ASN A 52 -1.21 -6.66 11.47
N HIS A 53 -2.40 -7.26 11.54
CA HIS A 53 -3.43 -7.14 10.49
C HIS A 53 -4.09 -5.73 10.43
N LYS A 54 -4.03 -4.94 11.52
CA LYS A 54 -4.62 -3.58 11.55
C LYS A 54 -3.72 -2.52 10.87
N ARG A 55 -2.40 -2.62 11.04
CA ARG A 55 -1.43 -1.69 10.40
C ARG A 55 -1.37 -1.89 8.88
N SER A 56 -1.46 -3.13 8.41
CA SER A 56 -1.48 -3.44 6.98
C SER A 56 -2.71 -2.88 6.25
N PHE A 57 -3.83 -2.65 6.95
CA PHE A 57 -5.06 -2.16 6.32
C PHE A 57 -5.02 -0.66 6.00
N GLU A 58 -4.44 0.14 6.90
CA GLU A 58 -4.24 1.58 6.68
C GLU A 58 -3.18 1.82 5.61
N GLU A 59 -2.04 1.13 5.70
CA GLU A 59 -0.97 1.20 4.68
C GLU A 59 -1.48 0.74 3.30
N TYR A 60 -2.31 -0.31 3.24
CA TYR A 60 -2.93 -0.76 1.99
C TYR A 60 -3.91 0.28 1.39
N LYS A 61 -4.71 0.94 2.24
CA LYS A 61 -5.63 2.00 1.79
C LYS A 61 -4.87 3.21 1.25
N GLU A 62 -3.77 3.59 1.90
CA GLU A 62 -2.88 4.66 1.45
C GLU A 62 -2.27 4.33 0.08
N ILE A 63 -1.73 3.11 -0.08
CA ILE A 63 -1.17 2.64 -1.36
C ILE A 63 -2.22 2.66 -2.48
N LEU A 64 -3.45 2.19 -2.22
CA LEU A 64 -4.53 2.25 -3.20
C LEU A 64 -4.87 3.69 -3.61
N GLY A 65 -4.87 4.62 -2.64
CA GLY A 65 -5.03 6.05 -2.90
C GLY A 65 -3.96 6.57 -3.85
N SER A 66 -2.68 6.34 -3.53
CA SER A 66 -1.55 6.79 -4.35
C SER A 66 -1.56 6.19 -5.76
N ILE A 67 -1.96 4.91 -5.92
CA ILE A 67 -2.10 4.28 -7.24
C ILE A 67 -3.22 4.95 -8.05
N SER A 68 -4.34 5.30 -7.41
CA SER A 68 -5.45 5.97 -8.08
C SER A 68 -5.06 7.37 -8.58
N GLU A 69 -4.31 8.12 -7.78
CA GLU A 69 -3.77 9.44 -8.14
C GLU A 69 -2.79 9.31 -9.31
N MET A 70 -1.86 8.34 -9.25
CA MET A 70 -0.92 8.09 -10.34
C MET A 70 -1.61 7.73 -11.66
N LYS A 71 -2.69 6.94 -11.60
CA LYS A 71 -3.50 6.60 -12.76
C LYS A 71 -4.16 7.85 -13.35
N GLN A 72 -4.64 8.77 -12.50
CA GLN A 72 -5.22 10.02 -12.95
C GLN A 72 -4.17 10.90 -13.62
N SER A 73 -3.00 11.10 -13.00
CA SER A 73 -1.91 11.88 -13.59
C SER A 73 -1.43 11.32 -14.94
N LEU A 74 -1.36 10.00 -15.10
CA LEU A 74 -1.02 9.37 -16.37
C LEU A 74 -2.08 9.61 -17.45
N LYS A 75 -3.36 9.63 -17.06
CA LYS A 75 -4.46 9.93 -17.98
C LYS A 75 -4.37 11.38 -18.45
N ASP A 76 -4.17 12.30 -17.52
CA ASP A 76 -4.05 13.74 -17.83
C ASP A 76 -2.85 13.98 -18.77
N LEU A 77 -1.70 13.34 -18.52
CA LEU A 77 -0.53 13.42 -19.39
C LEU A 77 -0.80 12.83 -20.79
N SER A 78 -1.56 11.73 -20.88
CA SER A 78 -1.96 11.17 -22.17
C SER A 78 -2.88 12.12 -22.96
N GLU A 79 -3.78 12.83 -22.29
CA GLU A 79 -4.67 13.81 -22.90
C GLU A 79 -3.87 15.04 -23.39
N GLU A 80 -2.92 15.53 -22.60
CA GLU A 80 -2.01 16.62 -23.00
C GLU A 80 -1.16 16.24 -24.22
N VAL A 81 -0.60 15.03 -24.26
CA VAL A 81 0.17 14.55 -25.43
C VAL A 81 -0.72 14.49 -26.68
N GLN A 82 -1.97 14.05 -26.55
CA GLN A 82 -2.92 14.06 -27.68
C GLN A 82 -3.21 15.49 -28.17
N LEU A 83 -3.36 16.44 -27.25
CA LEU A 83 -3.55 17.86 -27.60
C LEU A 83 -2.33 18.44 -28.30
N ILE A 84 -1.12 18.17 -27.79
CA ILE A 84 0.14 18.60 -28.42
C ILE A 84 0.25 18.01 -29.83
N HIS A 85 -0.05 16.73 -30.00
CA HIS A 85 -0.08 16.08 -31.31
C HIS A 85 -1.05 16.78 -32.27
N HIS A 86 -2.25 17.12 -31.80
CA HIS A 86 -3.24 17.81 -32.60
C HIS A 86 -2.78 19.22 -33.00
N ILE A 87 -2.19 19.97 -32.08
CA ILE A 87 -1.67 21.32 -32.34
C ILE A 87 -0.55 21.26 -33.38
N ILE A 88 0.40 20.34 -33.22
CA ILE A 88 1.50 20.14 -34.19
C ILE A 88 0.93 19.76 -35.57
N ASP A 89 -0.06 18.87 -35.64
CA ASP A 89 -0.72 18.51 -36.91
C ASP A 89 -1.35 19.73 -37.61
N VAL A 90 -2.02 20.59 -36.84
CA VAL A 90 -2.68 21.80 -37.35
C VAL A 90 -1.68 22.87 -37.79
N GLU A 91 -0.63 23.12 -36.99
CA GLU A 91 0.43 24.07 -37.32
C GLU A 91 1.24 23.59 -38.54
N TRP A 92 1.58 22.30 -38.59
CA TRP A 92 2.26 21.71 -39.74
C TRP A 92 1.44 21.83 -41.03
N GLY A 93 0.13 21.59 -40.96
CA GLY A 93 -0.77 21.79 -42.11
C GLY A 93 -0.90 23.25 -42.56
N ARG A 94 -0.62 24.22 -41.68
CA ARG A 94 -0.63 25.65 -42.01
C ARG A 94 0.71 26.13 -42.59
N GLU A 95 1.83 25.62 -42.10
CA GLU A 95 3.17 26.04 -42.53
C GLU A 95 3.67 25.32 -43.79
N MET A 96 3.37 24.02 -43.93
CA MET A 96 3.78 23.22 -45.09
C MET A 96 2.68 23.21 -46.16
N ARG A 97 2.79 24.08 -47.16
CA ARG A 97 2.17 23.80 -48.48
C ARG A 97 2.71 22.46 -48.98
N PRO A 98 1.89 21.61 -49.63
CA PRO A 98 2.12 20.17 -49.67
C PRO A 98 3.44 19.84 -50.37
N VAL A 99 4.43 19.42 -49.58
CA VAL A 99 5.67 18.85 -50.09
C VAL A 99 5.50 17.31 -50.07
N PRO A 100 5.32 16.67 -51.24
CA PRO A 100 4.70 15.34 -51.36
C PRO A 100 5.56 14.14 -50.87
N PHE A 101 6.72 14.36 -50.25
CA PHE A 101 7.67 13.29 -49.92
C PHE A 101 7.94 13.07 -48.42
N GLN A 102 7.36 13.86 -47.51
CA GLN A 102 7.41 13.57 -46.06
C GLN A 102 6.15 12.81 -45.63
N THR A 103 6.11 11.51 -45.91
CA THR A 103 5.01 10.61 -45.48
C THR A 103 5.11 10.18 -44.02
N ARG A 104 6.24 10.43 -43.34
CA ARG A 104 6.48 9.97 -41.96
C ARG A 104 6.53 11.15 -41.00
N ARG A 105 5.58 11.20 -40.06
CA ARG A 105 5.49 12.22 -39.01
C ARG A 105 6.63 12.03 -38.02
N TRP A 106 7.41 13.08 -37.74
CA TRP A 106 8.62 12.98 -36.91
C TRP A 106 8.33 12.63 -35.43
N TRP A 107 7.11 12.87 -34.96
CA TRP A 107 6.63 12.50 -33.63
C TRP A 107 6.05 11.06 -33.54
N GLU A 108 5.99 10.31 -34.65
CA GLU A 108 5.59 8.88 -34.63
C GLU A 108 6.80 7.93 -34.41
N PHE A 109 7.84 8.39 -33.71
CA PHE A 109 9.09 7.63 -33.53
C PHE A 109 8.92 6.32 -32.74
N TRP A 110 7.85 6.19 -31.94
CA TRP A 110 7.54 4.99 -31.17
C TRP A 110 6.72 3.95 -31.92
N LYS A 111 6.17 4.28 -33.10
CA LYS A 111 5.56 3.26 -33.96
C LYS A 111 6.70 2.50 -34.63
N THR A 112 7.09 1.37 -34.04
CA THR A 112 7.95 0.38 -34.71
C THR A 112 7.29 -0.03 -36.04
N PRO A 113 8.09 -0.26 -37.10
CA PRO A 113 7.57 -0.61 -38.43
C PRO A 113 6.77 -1.90 -38.45
#